data_AF-A0A1N6TXM0-F1
#
_entry.id   AF-A0A1N6TXM0-F1
#
_cell.length_a   1.000
_cell.length_b   1.000
_cell.length_c   1.000
_cell.angle_alpha   90.00
_cell.angle_beta   90.00
_cell.angle_gamma   90.00
#
_symmetry.space_group_name_H-M   'P 1'
#
loop_
_entity.id
_entity.type
_entity.pdbx_description
1 polymer ?
#
loop_
_entity_poly.entity_id
_entity_poly.type
_entity_poly.pdbx_seq_one_letter_code
_entity_poly.pdbx_strand_id
1 'polypeptide(L)'
;MTYFPASLFVETERWQRRPPTGKELATVLGRYFEATIYVPELARLSGRSSTAIDWHLRQESVVPATVLAAALLFRRSGAGPSPIGRN
;
A
#
# COMPACT_ATOMS: atom_id res chain seq x y z
N MET A 1 16.68 -12.29 -1.18
CA MET A 1 15.62 -12.41 -2.20
C MET A 1 14.29 -12.36 -1.44
N THR A 2 13.68 -11.17 -1.33
CA THR A 2 12.47 -10.99 -0.52
C THR A 2 11.28 -11.57 -1.28
N TYR A 3 10.67 -12.65 -0.77
CA TYR A 3 9.55 -13.33 -1.40
C TYR A 3 8.28 -12.49 -1.22
N PHE A 4 7.77 -11.93 -2.33
CA PHE A 4 6.45 -11.30 -2.34
C PHE A 4 5.38 -12.35 -2.58
N PRO A 5 4.29 -12.37 -1.79
CA PRO A 5 3.21 -13.29 -2.01
C PRO A 5 2.47 -12.96 -3.31
N ALA A 6 2.26 -13.98 -4.15
CA ALA A 6 1.56 -13.86 -5.44
C ALA A 6 0.18 -13.18 -5.32
N SER A 7 -0.46 -13.26 -4.14
CA SER A 7 -1.75 -12.64 -3.85
C SER A 7 -1.73 -11.11 -3.90
N LEU A 8 -0.63 -10.45 -3.53
CA LEU A 8 -0.53 -8.98 -3.65
C LEU A 8 -0.37 -8.55 -5.13
N PHE A 9 0.23 -9.40 -5.95
CA PHE A 9 0.39 -9.15 -7.39
C PHE A 9 -0.97 -9.13 -8.11
N VAL A 10 -1.85 -10.08 -7.80
CA VAL A 10 -3.21 -10.15 -8.37
C VAL A 10 -4.06 -8.93 -7.98
N GLU A 11 -4.00 -8.49 -6.71
CA GLU A 11 -4.77 -7.33 -6.25
C GLU A 11 -4.31 -6.02 -6.92
N THR A 12 -3.03 -5.92 -7.25
CA THR A 12 -2.46 -4.73 -7.90
C THR A 12 -2.73 -4.66 -9.40
N GLU A 13 -2.86 -5.79 -10.10
CA GLU A 13 -3.40 -5.81 -11.47
C GLU A 13 -4.86 -5.36 -11.51
N ARG A 14 -5.65 -5.79 -10.51
CA ARG A 14 -7.04 -5.33 -10.36
C ARG A 14 -7.11 -3.81 -10.19
N TRP A 15 -6.18 -3.21 -9.45
CA TRP A 15 -6.12 -1.77 -9.22
C TRP A 15 -5.87 -0.94 -10.49
N GLN A 16 -5.20 -1.52 -11.50
CA GLN A 16 -5.01 -0.83 -12.79
C GLN A 16 -6.33 -0.68 -13.55
N ARG A 17 -7.26 -1.63 -13.37
CA ARG A 17 -8.59 -1.59 -14.02
C ARG A 17 -9.63 -0.85 -13.18
N ARG A 18 -9.49 -0.91 -11.86
CA ARG A 18 -10.36 -0.24 -10.90
C ARG A 18 -9.51 0.25 -9.72
N PRO A 19 -9.19 1.55 -9.66
CA PRO A 19 -8.45 2.13 -8.55
C PRO A 19 -9.13 1.81 -7.19
N PRO A 20 -8.37 1.44 -6.16
CA PRO A 20 -8.93 1.10 -4.87
C PRO A 20 -9.39 2.34 -4.10
N THR A 21 -10.29 2.13 -3.15
CA THR A 21 -10.55 3.11 -2.09
C THR A 21 -9.40 3.14 -1.07
N GLY A 22 -9.40 4.17 -0.23
CA GLY A 22 -8.47 4.27 0.89
C GLY A 22 -8.45 3.03 1.76
N LYS A 23 -9.63 2.60 2.21
CA LYS A 23 -9.79 1.42 3.06
C LYS A 23 -9.43 0.11 2.37
N GLU A 24 -9.77 -0.04 1.09
CA GLU A 24 -9.35 -1.22 0.32
C GLU A 24 -7.83 -1.29 0.24
N LEU A 25 -7.17 -0.17 -0.08
CA LEU A 25 -5.71 -0.10 -0.12
C LEU A 25 -5.08 -0.42 1.25
N ALA A 26 -5.61 0.15 2.33
CA ALA A 26 -5.13 -0.09 3.69
C ALA A 26 -5.30 -1.56 4.11
N THR A 27 -6.43 -2.16 3.77
CA THR A 27 -6.72 -3.57 4.05
C THR A 27 -5.74 -4.48 3.35
N VAL A 28 -5.45 -4.21 2.07
CA VAL A 28 -4.50 -5.01 1.29
C VAL A 28 -3.09 -4.88 1.83
N LEU A 29 -2.61 -3.65 2.07
CA LEU A 29 -1.27 -3.43 2.62
C LEU A 29 -1.13 -4.01 4.03
N GLY A 30 -2.16 -3.85 4.87
CA GLY A 30 -2.21 -4.36 6.24
C GLY A 30 -2.15 -5.89 6.37
N ARG A 31 -2.45 -6.65 5.32
CA ARG A 31 -2.27 -8.11 5.30
C ARG A 31 -0.80 -8.54 5.27
N TYR A 32 0.09 -7.65 4.84
CA TYR A 32 1.50 -7.98 4.58
C TYR A 32 2.47 -7.11 5.38
N PHE A 33 2.08 -5.87 5.69
CA PHE A 33 2.93 -4.87 6.32
C PHE A 33 2.18 -4.18 7.46
N GLU A 34 2.88 -3.86 8.54
CA GLU A 34 2.31 -3.02 9.59
C GLU A 34 2.15 -1.56 9.12
N ALA A 35 1.13 -0.87 9.62
CA ALA A 35 0.87 0.53 9.28
C ALA A 35 2.05 1.47 9.61
N THR A 36 2.78 1.16 10.67
CA THR A 36 4.02 1.84 11.10
C THR A 36 5.11 1.81 10.02
N ILE A 37 5.05 0.84 9.10
CA ILE A 37 6.01 0.67 8.00
C ILE A 37 5.50 1.36 6.73
N TYR A 38 4.29 1.00 6.28
CA TYR A 38 3.85 1.44 4.96
C TYR A 38 3.36 2.90 4.94
N VAL A 39 2.82 3.44 6.04
CA VAL A 39 2.31 4.83 6.04
C VAL A 39 3.45 5.85 5.83
N PRO A 40 4.58 5.82 6.57
CA PRO A 40 5.69 6.74 6.34
C PRO A 40 6.29 6.60 4.94
N GLU A 41 6.36 5.38 4.43
CA GLU A 41 6.97 5.13 3.12
C GLU A 41 6.07 5.60 1.97
N LEU A 42 4.75 5.43 2.08
CA LEU A 42 3.78 6.03 1.16
C LEU A 42 3.84 7.57 1.22
N ALA A 43 4.00 8.15 2.41
CA ALA A 43 4.16 9.59 2.57
C ALA A 43 5.39 10.10 1.82
N ARG A 44 6.54 9.44 2.03
CA ARG A 44 7.81 9.74 1.35
C ARG A 44 7.70 9.62 -0.18
N LEU A 45 7.14 8.51 -0.67
CA LEU A 45 7.04 8.23 -2.11
C LEU A 45 6.00 9.10 -2.83
N SER A 46 4.94 9.51 -2.14
CA SER A 46 3.89 10.37 -2.72
C SER A 46 4.14 11.86 -2.56
N GLY A 47 5.16 12.27 -1.79
CA GLY A 47 5.44 13.66 -1.44
C GLY A 47 4.41 14.28 -0.50
N ARG A 48 3.65 13.46 0.26
CA ARG A 48 2.61 13.91 1.19
C ARG A 48 3.06 13.70 2.64
N SER A 49 2.35 14.32 3.59
CA SER A 49 2.55 14.03 5.01
C SER A 49 1.93 12.69 5.40
N SER A 50 2.49 12.04 6.42
CA SER A 50 1.93 10.80 6.98
C SER A 50 0.49 10.96 7.46
N THR A 51 0.12 12.12 8.02
CA THR A 51 -1.24 12.44 8.41
C THR A 51 -2.19 12.47 7.21
N ALA A 52 -1.76 13.01 6.08
CA ALA A 52 -2.58 13.01 4.86
C ALA A 52 -2.77 11.59 4.32
N ILE A 53 -1.72 10.76 4.38
CA ILE A 53 -1.82 9.34 3.99
C ILE A 53 -2.79 8.59 4.90
N ASP A 54 -2.61 8.70 6.22
CA ASP A 54 -3.50 8.06 7.19
C ASP A 54 -4.96 8.50 7.02
N TRP A 55 -5.20 9.80 6.76
CA TRP A 55 -6.54 10.29 6.43
C TRP A 55 -7.09 9.62 5.18
N HIS A 56 -6.33 9.59 4.07
CA HIS A 56 -6.76 8.95 2.80
C HIS A 56 -7.09 7.47 2.99
N LEU A 57 -6.26 6.74 3.73
CA LEU A 57 -6.42 5.31 3.96
C LEU A 57 -7.66 4.93 4.79
N ARG A 58 -8.29 5.90 5.46
CA ARG A 58 -9.55 5.69 6.20
C ARG A 58 -10.79 5.97 5.36
N GLN A 59 -10.64 6.52 4.15
CA GLN A 59 -11.78 6.93 3.32
C GLN A 59 -12.33 5.78 2.47
N GLU A 60 -13.64 5.83 2.21
CA GLU A 60 -14.32 4.99 1.20
C GLU A 60 -14.23 5.57 -0.22
N SER A 61 -13.56 6.72 -0.37
CA SER A 61 -13.29 7.31 -1.69
C SER A 61 -12.07 6.67 -2.34
N VAL A 62 -12.05 6.68 -3.68
CA VAL A 62 -10.88 6.31 -4.46
C VAL A 62 -9.66 7.12 -4.01
N VAL A 63 -8.53 6.46 -3.80
CA VAL A 63 -7.30 7.15 -3.38
C VAL A 63 -6.77 8.07 -4.47
N PRO A 64 -6.10 9.17 -4.11
CA PRO A 64 -5.40 10.00 -5.09
C PRO A 64 -4.39 9.19 -5.90
N ALA A 65 -4.26 9.50 -7.20
CA ALA A 65 -3.35 8.79 -8.09
C ALA A 65 -1.90 8.75 -7.58
N THR A 66 -1.44 9.82 -6.91
CA THR A 66 -0.08 9.85 -6.33
C THR A 66 0.12 8.88 -5.17
N VAL A 67 -0.93 8.61 -4.40
CA VAL A 67 -0.91 7.63 -3.30
C VAL A 67 -0.93 6.21 -3.88
N LEU A 68 -1.73 5.97 -4.92
CA LEU A 68 -1.72 4.69 -5.63
C LEU A 68 -0.36 4.40 -6.28
N ALA A 69 0.22 5.39 -6.96
CA ALA A 69 1.56 5.27 -7.54
C ALA A 69 2.62 4.96 -6.48
N ALA A 70 2.56 5.63 -5.32
CA ALA A 70 3.43 5.34 -4.19
C ALA A 70 3.27 3.89 -3.68
N ALA A 71 2.05 3.37 -3.59
CA ALA A 71 1.81 1.98 -3.19
C ALA A 71 2.37 0.96 -4.20
N LEU A 72 2.24 1.23 -5.50
CA LEU A 72 2.82 0.39 -6.55
C LEU A 72 4.36 0.43 -6.54
N LEU A 73 4.95 1.59 -6.22
CA LEU A 73 6.40 1.75 -6.06
C LEU A 73 6.90 1.05 -4.80
N PHE A 74 6.22 1.23 -3.66
CA PHE A 74 6.53 0.56 -2.39
C PHE A 74 6.63 -0.96 -2.58
N ARG A 75 5.68 -1.55 -3.34
CA ARG A 75 5.73 -2.96 -3.74
C ARG A 75 6.98 -3.31 -4.55
N ARG A 76 7.38 -2.47 -5.51
CA ARG A 76 8.52 -2.74 -6.41
C ARG A 76 9.87 -2.64 -5.69
N SER A 77 9.98 -1.77 -4.68
CA SER A 77 11.23 -1.48 -3.97
C SER A 77 11.70 -2.59 -3.04
N GLY A 78 10.87 -3.60 -2.72
CA GLY A 78 11.27 -4.68 -1.81
C GLY A 78 11.58 -4.24 -0.37
N ALA A 79 11.30 -2.99 -0.01
CA ALA A 79 11.77 -2.33 1.21
C ALA A 79 10.84 -2.51 2.44
N GLY A 80 10.01 -3.55 2.46
CA GLY A 80 9.29 -3.94 3.67
C GLY A 80 10.05 -5.04 4.41
N PRO A 81 10.13 -5.02 5.77
CA PRO A 81 10.51 -6.21 6.51
C PRO A 81 9.57 -7.36 6.14
N SER A 82 10.05 -8.58 6.31
CA SER A 82 9.35 -9.83 5.97
C SER A 82 7.84 -9.75 6.20
N PRO A 83 7.01 -10.29 5.28
CA PRO A 83 5.57 -10.39 5.51
C PRO A 83 5.35 -11.01 6.89
N ILE A 84 4.38 -10.47 7.64
CA ILE A 84 4.00 -10.97 8.96
C ILE A 84 3.92 -12.50 8.86
N GLY A 85 4.87 -13.20 9.50
CA GLY A 85 5.03 -14.63 9.35
C GLY A 85 3.71 -15.30 9.69
N ARG A 86 3.12 -16.04 8.73
CA ARG A 86 1.99 -16.91 9.02
C ARG A 86 2.52 -18.02 9.93
N ASN A 87 2.21 -17.92 11.22
CA ASN A 87 2.33 -19.03 12.17
C ASN A 87 1.20 -20.03 11.91
#